data_AF-A0A524GXU1-F1
#
_entry.id   AF-A0A524GXU1-F1
#
_cell.length_a   1.000
_cell.length_b   1.000
_cell.length_c   1.000
_cell.angle_alpha   90.00
_cell.angle_beta   90.00
_cell.angle_gamma   90.00
#
_symmetry.space_group_name_H-M   'P 1'
#
loop_
_entity.id
_entity.type
_entity.pdbx_description
1 polymer ?
#
loop_
_entity_poly.entity_id
_entity_poly.type
_entity_poly.pdbx_seq_one_letter_code
_entity_poly.pdbx_strand_id
1 'polypeptide(L)' 'MMAWETVIGLEVHVQQNTRTKMFCGCIASFGDPPNTNVCPTCLGLPGALPVPNAEA' A
#
# COMPACT_ATOMS: atom_id res chain seq x y z
N MET A 1 -32.23 32.18 16.30
CA MET A 1 -31.30 31.80 15.21
C MET A 1 -30.66 30.49 15.63
N MET A 2 -30.79 29.42 14.85
CA MET A 2 -30.18 28.14 15.23
C MET A 2 -28.65 28.27 15.13
N ALA A 3 -27.95 27.77 16.14
CA ALA A 3 -26.49 27.64 16.11
C ALA A 3 -26.14 26.53 15.12
N TRP A 4 -25.21 26.78 14.21
CA TRP A 4 -24.71 25.77 13.28
C TRP A 4 -23.78 24.78 14.00
N GLU A 5 -23.75 23.54 13.55
CA GLU A 5 -22.82 22.52 14.01
C GLU A 5 -21.84 22.17 12.88
N THR A 6 -20.54 22.27 13.15
CA THR A 6 -19.50 21.86 12.20
C THR A 6 -19.13 20.41 12.45
N VAL A 7 -19.28 19.57 11.42
CA VAL A 7 -18.88 18.16 11.45
C VAL A 7 -17.74 17.94 10.47
N ILE A 8 -16.61 17.42 10.95
CA ILE A 8 -15.40 17.19 10.15
C ILE A 8 -15.04 15.71 10.20
N GLY A 9 -14.79 15.12 9.04
CA GLY A 9 -14.20 13.79 8.89
C GLY A 9 -12.84 13.89 8.21
N LEU A 10 -11.90 13.04 8.64
CA LEU A 10 -10.57 12.93 8.05
C LEU A 10 -10.33 11.49 7.63
N GLU A 11 -9.73 11.32 6.45
CA GLU A 11 -9.23 10.04 5.95
C GLU A 11 -7.71 10.14 5.81
N VAL A 12 -6.99 9.27 6.51
CA VAL A 12 -5.52 9.33 6.60
C VAL A 12 -4.94 8.00 6.12
N HIS A 13 -3.96 8.08 5.22
CA HIS A 13 -3.16 6.94 4.79
C HIS A 13 -1.71 7.12 5.27
N VAL A 14 -1.13 6.05 5.79
CA VAL A 14 0.27 5.98 6.23
C VAL A 14 0.94 4.80 5.53
N GLN A 15 2.08 5.04 4.89
CA GLN A 15 2.90 3.99 4.32
C GLN A 15 3.71 3.30 5.43
N GLN A 16 3.55 1.98 5.57
CA GLN A 16 4.34 1.19 6.52
C GLN A 16 5.81 1.12 6.07
N ASN A 17 6.74 1.21 7.03
CA ASN A 17 8.18 1.12 6.76
C ASN A 17 8.68 -0.33 6.75
N THR A 18 8.01 -1.20 6.01
CA THR A 18 8.37 -2.61 5.86
C THR A 18 9.41 -2.80 4.76
N ARG A 19 10.19 -3.88 4.82
CA ARG A 19 11.18 -4.18 3.77
C ARG A 19 10.53 -4.65 2.46
N THR A 20 9.44 -5.39 2.55
CA THR A 20 8.71 -5.96 1.42
C THR A 20 7.28 -5.44 1.33
N LYS A 21 6.69 -5.51 0.14
CA LYS A 21 5.29 -5.13 -0.12
C LYS A 21 4.32 -6.02 0.68
N MET A 22 3.07 -5.58 0.79
CA MET A 22 2.04 -6.24 1.61
C MET A 22 1.72 -7.68 1.20
N PHE A 23 1.74 -7.98 -0.10
CA PHE A 23 1.23 -9.26 -0.63
C PHE A 23 2.25 -10.06 -1.44
N CYS A 24 3.51 -9.61 -1.49
CA CYS A 24 4.59 -10.28 -2.23
C CYS A 24 5.97 -9.88 -1.70
N GLY A 25 7.00 -10.64 -2.06
CA GLY A 25 8.38 -10.39 -1.61
C GLY A 25 9.12 -9.25 -2.31
N CYS A 26 8.48 -8.45 -3.16
CA CYS A 26 9.14 -7.29 -3.78
C CYS A 26 9.51 -6.25 -2.73
N ILE A 27 10.64 -5.56 -2.94
CA ILE A 27 11.12 -4.49 -2.06
C ILE A 27 10.11 -3.31 -2.06
N ALA A 28 9.88 -2.74 -0.89
CA ALA A 28 9.15 -1.49 -0.70
C ALA A 28 10.15 -0.33 -0.48
N SER A 29 10.65 0.23 -1.58
CA SER A 29 11.66 1.30 -1.60
C SER A 29 11.24 2.47 -2.48
N PHE A 30 11.92 3.60 -2.31
CA PHE A 30 11.67 4.84 -3.04
C PHE A 30 12.84 5.17 -3.97
N GLY A 31 12.53 5.67 -5.17
CA GLY A 31 13.51 6.22 -6.12
C GLY A 31 14.12 5.22 -7.10
N ASP A 32 13.70 3.96 -7.09
CA ASP A 32 14.21 2.96 -8.03
C ASP A 32 13.70 3.19 -9.48
N PRO A 33 14.43 2.70 -10.50
CA PRO A 33 14.00 2.84 -11.89
C PRO A 33 12.64 2.18 -12.15
N PRO A 34 11.89 2.63 -13.18
CA PRO A 34 10.57 2.12 -13.48
C PRO A 34 10.53 0.59 -13.65
N ASN A 35 9.53 -0.05 -13.05
CA ASN A 35 9.26 -1.49 -13.17
C ASN A 35 10.42 -2.41 -12.75
N THR A 36 11.27 -1.97 -11.81
CA THR A 36 12.38 -2.80 -11.28
C THR A 36 11.93 -3.66 -10.09
N ASN A 37 11.17 -3.10 -9.16
CA ASN A 37 10.66 -3.79 -7.97
C ASN A 37 9.28 -4.39 -8.20
N VAL A 38 9.14 -5.29 -9.17
CA VAL A 38 7.85 -5.88 -9.58
C VAL A 38 7.90 -7.40 -9.67
N CYS A 39 6.74 -8.04 -9.54
CA CYS A 39 6.55 -9.46 -9.72
C CYS A 39 5.12 -9.73 -10.22
N PRO A 40 4.78 -10.98 -10.61
CA PRO A 40 3.45 -11.33 -11.08
C PRO A 40 2.32 -10.90 -10.13
N THR A 41 2.51 -11.04 -8.82
CA THR A 41 1.48 -10.67 -7.83
C THR A 41 1.19 -9.17 -7.81
N CYS A 42 2.22 -8.32 -7.70
CA CYS A 42 1.99 -6.87 -7.63
C CYS A 42 1.69 -6.23 -9.00
N LEU A 43 1.88 -6.97 -10.10
CA LEU A 43 1.45 -6.58 -11.44
C LEU A 43 0.05 -7.10 -11.80
N GLY A 44 -0.56 -7.94 -10.95
CA GLY A 44 -1.87 -8.54 -11.23
C GLY A 44 -1.85 -9.49 -12.42
N LEU A 45 -0.74 -10.21 -12.64
CA LEU A 45 -0.65 -11.18 -13.73
C LEU A 45 -1.52 -12.43 -13.47
N PRO A 46 -2.05 -13.07 -14.52
CA PRO A 46 -2.89 -14.26 -14.37
C PRO A 46 -2.19 -15.38 -13.57
N GLY A 47 -2.91 -15.96 -12.61
CA GLY A 47 -2.42 -17.06 -11.78
C GLY A 47 -1.54 -16.65 -10.60
N ALA A 48 -1.23 -15.37 -10.41
CA ALA A 48 -0.51 -14.91 -9.23
C ALA A 48 -1.42 -14.86 -7.99
N LEU A 49 -0.90 -15.30 -6.84
CA LEU A 49 -1.61 -15.30 -5.57
C LEU A 49 -0.95 -14.35 -4.56
N PRO A 50 -1.73 -13.67 -3.70
CA PRO A 50 -1.20 -12.82 -2.64
C PRO A 50 -0.74 -13.65 -1.42
N VAL A 51 0.36 -13.23 -0.79
CA VAL A 51 0.84 -13.77 0.49
C VAL A 51 1.04 -12.61 1.48
N PRO A 52 0.25 -12.51 2.56
CA PRO A 52 0.37 -11.42 3.53
C PRO A 52 1.76 -11.31 4.14
N ASN A 53 2.25 -10.07 4.27
CA ASN A 53 3.49 -9.76 4.97
C ASN A 53 3.27 -9.80 6.49
N ALA A 54 4.06 -10.59 7.21
CA ALA A 54 3.96 -10.76 8.66
C ALA A 54 4.46 -9.56 9.48
N GLU A 55 5.28 -8.69 8.89
CA GLU A 55 5.80 -7.47 9.53
C GLU A 55 4.83 -6.27 9.37
N ALA A 56 3.94 -6.32 8.38
CA ALA A 56 3.10 -5.22 7.94
C ALA A 56 1.85 -4.99 8.81
#